data_AF-A0A078H4F5-F1
#
_entry.id   AF-A0A078H4F5-F1
#
_cell.length_a   1.000
_cell.length_b   1.000
_cell.length_c   1.000
_cell.angle_alpha   90.00
_cell.angle_beta   90.00
_cell.angle_gamma   90.00
#
_symmetry.space_group_name_H-M   'P 1'
#
loop_
_entity.id
_entity.type
_entity.pdbx_description
1 polymer ?
#
loop_
_entity_poly.entity_id
_entity_poly.type
_entity_poly.pdbx_seq_one_letter_code
_entity_poly.pdbx_strand_id
1 'polypeptide(L)'
;MPNKSLDSFILGLSLDRRKRWDIIGGIARGLLYLHRDSRLQIIYHDPQATNILLDREVNPKISDFGMARIFNYRQDQANTIRVVGTYG
;
A
#
# COMPACT_ATOMS: atom_id res chain seq x y z
N MET A 1 3.28 -6.45 12.83
CA MET A 1 3.90 -7.35 11.84
C MET A 1 5.34 -7.62 12.26
N PRO A 2 5.85 -8.85 12.09
CA PRO A 2 7.12 -9.28 12.68
C PRO A 2 8.36 -8.60 12.06
N ASN A 3 8.29 -8.24 10.78
CA ASN A 3 9.37 -7.53 10.09
C ASN A 3 9.05 -6.04 9.92
N LYS A 4 8.35 -5.41 10.88
CA LYS A 4 8.08 -3.96 10.92
C LYS A 4 7.60 -3.39 9.57
N SER A 5 7.83 -2.10 9.32
CA SER A 5 7.49 -1.36 8.11
C SER A 5 8.66 -1.30 7.13
N LEU A 6 8.36 -1.12 5.84
CA LEU A 6 9.34 -1.18 4.74
C LEU A 6 10.41 -0.08 4.84
N ASP A 7 10.08 1.08 5.40
CA ASP A 7 11.02 2.18 5.65
C ASP A 7 12.22 1.73 6.51
N SER A 8 12.01 0.86 7.49
CA SER A 8 13.09 0.31 8.32
C SER A 8 14.10 -0.52 7.53
N PHE A 9 13.67 -1.11 6.40
CA PHE A 9 14.54 -1.86 5.49
C PHE A 9 15.20 -0.97 4.46
N ILE A 10 14.55 0.12 4.06
CA ILE A 10 15.16 1.12 3.18
C ILE A 10 16.28 1.87 3.90
N LEU A 11 16.08 2.20 5.18
CA LEU A 11 16.97 3.07 5.95
C LEU A 11 18.09 2.32 6.71
N GLY A 12 17.94 1.02 7.00
CA GLY A 12 18.89 0.33 7.89
C GLY A 12 19.14 -1.16 7.64
N LEU A 13 18.34 -1.87 6.85
CA LEU A 13 18.52 -3.32 6.63
C LEU A 13 18.67 -3.61 5.14
N SER A 14 19.89 -3.92 4.71
CA SER A 14 20.20 -4.21 3.30
C SER A 14 19.36 -5.38 2.76
N LEU A 15 18.37 -5.08 1.90
CA LEU A 15 17.63 -6.07 1.12
C LEU A 15 18.38 -6.41 -0.17
N ASP A 16 18.50 -7.70 -0.47
CA ASP A 16 18.98 -8.18 -1.78
C ASP A 16 18.12 -7.61 -2.93
N ARG A 17 18.76 -7.38 -4.09
CA ARG A 17 18.11 -6.78 -5.25
C ARG A 17 16.89 -7.57 -5.72
N ARG A 18 16.94 -8.91 -5.68
CA ARG A 18 15.79 -9.75 -6.07
C ARG A 18 14.63 -9.56 -5.10
N LYS A 19 14.93 -9.54 -3.80
CA LYS A 19 13.90 -9.35 -2.77
C LYS A 19 13.20 -8.00 -2.87
N ARG A 20 13.91 -6.95 -3.28
CA ARG A 20 13.30 -5.63 -3.58
C ARG A 20 12.28 -5.72 -4.71
N TRP A 21 12.60 -6.44 -5.79
CA TRP A 21 11.66 -6.65 -6.89
C TRP A 21 10.43 -7.44 -6.45
N ASP A 22 10.60 -8.47 -5.62
CA ASP A 22 9.49 -9.25 -5.07
C ASP A 22 8.55 -8.38 -4.23
N ILE A 23 9.12 -7.49 -3.40
CA ILE A 23 8.37 -6.53 -2.58
C ILE A 23 7.61 -5.54 -3.47
N ILE A 24 8.27 -4.93 -4.45
CA ILE A 24 7.61 -3.99 -5.40
C ILE A 24 6.46 -4.68 -6.13
N GLY A 25 6.69 -5.89 -6.64
CA GLY A 25 5.67 -6.69 -7.31
C GLY A 25 4.50 -7.04 -6.38
N GLY A 26 4.78 -7.37 -5.11
CA GLY A 26 3.76 -7.64 -4.10
C GLY A 26 2.91 -6.41 -3.76
N ILE A 27 3.53 -5.24 -3.62
CA ILE A 27 2.82 -3.97 -3.41
C ILE A 27 1.92 -3.66 -4.61
N ALA A 28 2.44 -3.79 -5.83
CA ALA A 28 1.67 -3.55 -7.06
C ALA A 28 0.46 -4.49 -7.17
N ARG A 29 0.62 -5.78 -6.84
CA ARG A 29 -0.49 -6.74 -6.79
C ARG A 29 -1.52 -6.37 -5.72
N GLY A 30 -1.08 -5.94 -4.54
CA GLY A 30 -1.97 -5.47 -3.48
C GLY A 30 -2.78 -4.24 -3.90
N LEU A 31 -2.15 -3.26 -4.55
CA LEU A 31 -2.83 -2.07 -5.07
C LEU A 31 -3.79 -2.41 -6.21
N LEU A 32 -3.40 -3.29 -7.13
CA LEU A 32 -4.28 -3.77 -8.19
C LEU A 32 -5.53 -4.43 -7.61
N TYR A 33 -5.35 -5.28 -6.59
CA TYR A 33 -6.45 -5.92 -5.90
C TYR A 33 -7.41 -4.89 -5.31
N LEU A 34 -6.91 -3.91 -4.55
CA LEU A 34 -7.72 -2.85 -3.96
C LEU A 34 -8.49 -2.01 -5.00
N HIS A 35 -7.88 -1.77 -6.16
CA HIS A 35 -8.48 -0.93 -7.20
C HIS A 35 -9.48 -1.65 -8.10
N ARG A 36 -9.27 -2.94 -8.40
CA ARG A 36 -10.01 -3.63 -9.47
C ARG A 36 -10.60 -4.98 -9.09
N ASP A 37 -9.89 -5.75 -8.27
CA ASP A 37 -10.26 -7.15 -8.04
C ASP A 37 -11.02 -7.34 -6.71
N SER A 38 -11.01 -6.34 -5.82
CA SER A 38 -11.84 -6.35 -4.62
C SER A 38 -13.31 -6.08 -4.96
N ARG A 39 -14.20 -6.68 -4.17
CA ARG A 39 -15.66 -6.50 -4.30
C ARG A 39 -16.12 -5.04 -4.17
N LEU A 40 -15.28 -4.21 -3.54
CA LEU A 40 -15.43 -2.77 -3.38
C LEU A 40 -14.21 -2.10 -4.01
N GLN A 41 -14.37 -1.02 -4.76
CA GLN A 41 -13.22 -0.29 -5.31
C GLN A 41 -12.63 0.59 -4.20
N ILE A 42 -11.43 0.27 -3.72
CA ILE A 42 -10.75 0.96 -2.62
C ILE A 42 -9.62 1.80 -3.19
N ILE A 43 -9.74 3.13 -3.14
CA ILE A 43 -8.63 4.02 -3.49
C ILE A 43 -7.73 4.19 -2.26
N TYR A 44 -6.48 3.74 -2.37
CA TYR A 44 -5.47 3.84 -1.32
C TYR A 44 -4.64 5.11 -1.51
N HIS A 45 -4.97 6.16 -0.74
CA HIS A 45 -4.42 7.51 -0.92
C HIS A 45 -3.04 7.76 -0.29
N ASP A 46 -2.43 6.77 0.37
CA ASP A 46 -1.19 7.00 1.13
C ASP A 46 -0.15 5.87 0.96
N PRO A 47 0.40 5.69 -0.27
CA PRO A 47 1.41 4.68 -0.57
C PRO A 47 2.80 5.05 -0.03
N GLN A 48 2.93 5.18 1.29
CA GLN A 48 4.19 5.39 1.97
C GLN A 48 4.86 4.06 2.37
N ALA A 49 6.19 4.04 2.40
CA ALA A 49 6.95 2.88 2.87
C ALA A 49 6.66 2.53 4.35
N THR A 50 6.33 3.52 5.17
CA THR A 50 5.87 3.35 6.56
C THR A 50 4.56 2.56 6.65
N ASN A 51 3.69 2.69 5.65
CA ASN A 51 2.39 2.01 5.60
C ASN A 51 2.47 0.64 4.90
N ILE A 52 3.65 0.20 4.46
CA ILE A 52 3.87 -1.16 3.96
C ILE A 52 4.54 -1.98 5.06
N LEU A 53 3.83 -3.00 5.56
CA LEU A 53 4.36 -3.91 6.57
C LEU A 53 4.92 -5.18 5.92
N LEU A 54 5.95 -5.77 6.52
CA LEU A 54 6.53 -7.02 6.06
C LEU A 54 6.17 -8.16 7.04
N ASP A 55 5.64 -9.27 6.51
CA ASP A 55 5.43 -10.49 7.31
C ASP A 55 6.74 -11.29 7.50
N ARG A 56 6.65 -12.45 8.16
CA ARG A 56 7.83 -13.29 8.50
C ARG A 56 8.62 -13.73 7.28
N GLU A 57 7.97 -13.88 6.13
CA GLU A 57 8.57 -14.29 4.86
C GLU A 57 9.03 -13.08 4.01
N VAL A 58 8.91 -11.88 4.57
CA VAL A 58 9.26 -10.61 3.94
C VAL A 58 8.35 -10.36 2.72
N ASN A 59 7.08 -10.77 2.82
CA ASN A 59 6.06 -10.39 1.86
C ASN A 59 5.40 -9.06 2.28
N PRO A 60 5.16 -8.13 1.33
CA PRO A 60 4.53 -6.85 1.64
C PRO A 60 3.04 -7.00 1.93
N LYS A 61 2.57 -6.25 2.93
CA LYS A 61 1.16 -6.05 3.22
C LYS A 61 0.88 -4.56 3.34
N ILE A 62 -0.09 -4.10 2.57
CA ILE A 62 -0.60 -2.74 2.63
C ILE A 62 -1.33 -2.57 3.97
N SER A 63 -0.99 -1.54 4.71
CA SER A 63 -1.58 -1.20 6.00
C SER A 63 -2.05 0.25 6.03
N ASP A 64 -2.63 0.67 7.15
CA ASP A 64 -3.21 2.01 7.34
C ASP A 64 -4.19 2.45 6.23
N PHE A 65 -5.41 1.94 6.33
CA PHE A 65 -6.51 2.34 5.47
C PHE A 65 -7.23 3.60 5.99
N GLY A 66 -6.66 4.35 6.94
CA GLY A 66 -7.30 5.54 7.52
C GLY A 66 -7.62 6.62 6.49
N MET A 67 -6.84 6.69 5.40
CA MET A 67 -7.07 7.59 4.26
C MET A 67 -7.73 6.89 3.07
N ALA A 68 -8.03 5.59 3.17
CA ALA A 68 -8.65 4.86 2.09
C ALA A 68 -10.10 5.33 1.88
N ARG A 69 -10.58 5.20 0.64
CA ARG A 69 -11.95 5.53 0.25
C ARG A 69 -12.55 4.38 -0.52
N ILE A 70 -13.75 3.99 -0.13
CA ILE A 70 -14.54 2.95 -0.79
C ILE A 70 -15.46 3.62 -1.80
N PHE A 71 -15.44 3.11 -3.02
CA PHE A 71 -16.31 3.51 -4.12
C PHE A 71 -17.19 2.33 -4.51
N ASN A 72 -18.43 2.64 -4.85
CA ASN A 72 -19.31 1.67 -5.50
C ASN A 72 -18.85 1.48 -6.95
N TYR A 73 -19.05 0.28 -7.49
CA TYR A 73 -18.64 -0.12 -8.85
C TYR A 73 -19.12 0.80 -9.99
N ARG A 74 -20.11 1.67 -9.74
CA ARG A 74 -20.68 2.63 -10.71
C ARG A 74 -20.34 4.09 -10.40
N GLN A 75 -19.43 4.34 -9.47
CA GLN A 75 -19.10 5.68 -9.00
C GLN A 75 -17.68 6.04 -9.43
N ASP A 76 -17.58 6.55 -10.65
CA ASP A 76 -16.33 6.89 -11.32
C ASP A 76 -15.69 8.17 -10.73
N GLN A 77 -16.49 8.95 -10.00
CA GLN A 77 -16.10 10.22 -9.38
C GLN A 77 -16.73 10.37 -7.99
N ALA A 78 -15.94 10.84 -7.02
CA ALA A 78 -16.43 11.33 -5.74
C ALA A 78 -15.69 12.61 -5.35
N ASN A 79 -16.43 13.61 -4.88
CA ASN A 79 -15.85 14.86 -4.40
C ASN A 79 -15.19 14.64 -3.04
N THR A 80 -13.91 15.00 -2.92
CA THR A 80 -13.21 15.08 -1.64
C THR A 80 -13.30 16.51 -1.11
N ILE A 81 -13.96 16.71 0.04
CA ILE A 81 -14.09 18.03 0.68
C ILE A 81 -12.73 18.53 1.22
N ARG A 82 -11.77 17.61 1.43
CA ARG A 82 -10.48 17.89 2.06
C ARG A 82 -9.36 17.13 1.33
N VAL A 83 -8.28 17.84 0.98
CA VAL A 83 -7.03 17.24 0.51
C VAL A 83 -6.39 16.48 1.68
N VAL A 84 -6.07 15.21 1.47
CA VAL A 84 -5.46 14.32 2.46
C VAL A 84 -4.33 13.51 1.81
N GLY A 85 -3.32 13.12 2.58
CA GLY A 85 -2.10 12.48 2.12
C GLY A 85 -0.86 13.25 2.58
N THR A 86 0.31 12.76 2.23
CA THR A 86 1.58 13.44 2.51
C THR A 86 1.93 14.43 1.41
N TYR A 87 2.50 15.56 1.80
CA TYR A 87 3.15 16.46 0.86
C TYR A 87 4.51 15.85 0.47
N GLY A 88 4.76 15.77 -0.83
CA GLY A 88 6.06 15.41 -1.40
C GLY A 88 7.00 16.60 -1.46
#